data_AF-A0A8T4IEL0-F1
#
_entry.id   AF-A0A8T4IEL0-F1
#
_cell.length_a   1.000
_cell.length_b   1.000
_cell.length_c   1.000
_cell.angle_alpha   90.00
_cell.angle_beta   90.00
_cell.angle_gamma   90.00
#
_symmetry.space_group_name_H-M   'P 1'
#
loop_
_entity.id
_entity.type
_entity.pdbx_description
1 polymer ?
#
loop_
_entity_poly.entity_id
_entity_poly.type
_entity_poly.pdbx_seq_one_letter_code
_entity_poly.pdbx_strand_id
1 'polypeptide(L)' 'RDRAVLLLGRGALNRRIELADLTIGNVTVETDGVALWFAASKSDQEAKGEETFIPAWDDPLLDPVRAT' A
#
# COMPACT_ATOMS: atom_id res chain seq x y z
N ARG A 1 8.38 10.42 -1.45
CA ARG A 1 8.55 9.12 -2.17
C ARG A 1 9.07 7.99 -1.28
N ASP A 2 10.31 8.02 -0.81
CA ASP A 2 10.90 6.87 -0.06
C ASP A 2 10.13 6.57 1.24
N ARG A 3 9.71 7.63 1.95
CA ARG A 3 8.82 7.52 3.12
C ARG A 3 7.50 6.81 2.78
N ALA A 4 6.82 7.20 1.69
CA ALA A 4 5.60 6.54 1.25
C ALA A 4 5.84 5.05 0.99
N VAL A 5 6.89 4.68 0.24
CA VAL A 5 7.21 3.28 -0.05
C VAL A 5 7.41 2.46 1.24
N LEU A 6 8.09 3.02 2.24
CA LEU A 6 8.29 2.36 3.53
C LEU A 6 6.99 2.18 4.32
N LEU A 7 6.16 3.22 4.40
CA LEU A 7 4.90 3.17 5.12
C LEU A 7 3.90 2.23 4.45
N LEU A 8 3.77 2.29 3.13
CA LEU A 8 2.90 1.41 2.35
C LEU A 8 3.34 -0.05 2.46
N GLY A 9 4.63 -0.32 2.25
CA GLY A 9 5.18 -1.67 2.34
C GLY A 9 5.06 -2.30 3.71
N ARG A 10 5.26 -1.51 4.77
CA ARG A 10 5.05 -1.95 6.15
C ARG A 10 3.57 -2.17 6.44
N GLY A 11 2.71 -1.24 6.03
CA GLY A 11 1.27 -1.27 6.32
C GLY A 11 0.57 -2.46 5.66
N ALA A 12 0.90 -2.76 4.41
CA ALA A 12 0.35 -3.91 3.68
C ALA A 12 1.16 -5.21 3.86
N LEU A 13 2.22 -5.21 4.69
CA LEU A 13 3.09 -6.36 4.92
C LEU A 13 3.64 -6.96 3.62
N ASN A 14 3.97 -6.13 2.64
CA ASN A 14 4.35 -6.58 1.31
C ASN A 14 5.72 -7.26 1.29
N ARG A 15 5.89 -8.16 0.32
CA ARG A 15 7.21 -8.60 -0.13
C ARG A 15 7.83 -7.51 -0.99
N ARG A 16 9.17 -7.52 -1.08
CA ARG A 16 9.92 -6.60 -1.94
C ARG A 16 9.42 -6.61 -3.39
N ILE A 17 9.06 -7.79 -3.91
CA ILE A 17 8.62 -7.93 -5.31
C ILE A 17 7.24 -7.30 -5.54
N GLU A 18 6.33 -7.38 -4.57
CA GLU A 18 5.00 -6.75 -4.66
C GLU A 18 5.13 -5.21 -4.67
N LEU A 19 6.05 -4.67 -3.86
CA LEU A 19 6.37 -3.24 -3.89
C LEU A 19 7.06 -2.79 -5.19
N ALA A 20 7.88 -3.66 -5.78
CA ALA A 20 8.58 -3.35 -7.02
C ALA A 20 7.64 -3.29 -8.23
N ASP A 21 6.52 -4.01 -8.18
CA ASP A 21 5.50 -4.05 -9.23
C ASP A 21 4.38 -3.01 -9.03
N LEU A 22 4.33 -2.37 -7.85
CA LEU A 22 3.33 -1.37 -7.52
C LEU A 22 3.50 -0.10 -8.37
N THR A 23 2.46 0.28 -9.10
CA THR A 23 2.41 1.52 -9.88
C THR A 23 1.43 2.53 -9.27
N ILE A 24 1.50 3.81 -9.68
CA ILE A 24 0.56 4.84 -9.19
C ILE A 24 -0.90 4.47 -9.49
N GLY A 25 -1.17 3.78 -10.60
CA GLY A 25 -2.52 3.33 -10.94
C GLY A 25 -3.07 2.25 -9.99
N ASN A 26 -2.23 1.69 -9.12
CA ASN A 26 -2.60 0.71 -8.12
C ASN A 26 -2.79 1.32 -6.71
N VAL A 27 -2.64 2.65 -6.59
CA VAL A 27 -2.69 3.36 -5.31
C VAL A 27 -3.89 4.30 -5.32
N THR A 28 -4.85 4.04 -4.45
CA THR A 28 -5.98 4.94 -4.21
C THR A 28 -5.79 5.61 -2.86
N VAL A 29 -5.74 6.93 -2.86
CA VAL A 29 -5.57 7.72 -1.63
C VAL A 29 -6.93 8.30 -1.26
N GLU A 30 -7.39 7.97 -0.06
CA GLU A 30 -8.64 8.46 0.53
C GLU A 30 -8.32 9.31 1.77
N THR A 31 -9.33 9.97 2.33
CA THR A 31 -9.15 10.80 3.53
C THR A 31 -8.79 9.98 4.77
N ASP A 32 -9.23 8.73 4.83
CA ASP A 32 -9.08 7.82 5.97
C ASP A 32 -7.96 6.78 5.77
N GLY A 33 -7.25 6.81 4.65
CA GLY A 33 -6.15 5.89 4.38
C GLY A 33 -5.75 5.76 2.92
N VAL A 34 -5.02 4.69 2.62
CA VAL A 34 -4.56 4.34 1.28
C VAL A 34 -4.93 2.89 0.98
N ALA A 35 -5.61 2.65 -0.13
CA ALA A 35 -5.86 1.33 -0.66
C ALA A 35 -4.81 0.98 -1.74
N LEU A 36 -4.25 -0.22 -1.64
CA LEU A 36 -3.28 -0.76 -2.59
C LEU A 36 -3.89 -1.98 -3.29
N TRP A 37 -3.90 -1.95 -4.62
CA TRP A 37 -4.29 -3.08 -5.44
C TRP A 37 -3.08 -3.88 -5.91
N PHE A 38 -3.09 -5.20 -5.73
CA PHE A 38 -2.07 -6.10 -6.24
C PHE A 38 -2.71 -7.08 -7.21
N ALA A 39 -2.22 -7.14 -8.45
CA ALA A 39 -2.70 -8.10 -9.44
C ALA A 39 -2.31 -9.55 -9.11
N ALA A 40 -1.18 -9.74 -8.41
CA ALA A 40 -0.75 -11.02 -7.88
C ALA A 40 -0.25 -10.80 -6.44
N SER A 41 -0.96 -11.39 -5.48
CA SER A 41 -0.63 -11.30 -4.06
C SER A 41 -0.15 -12.66 -3.53
N LYS A 42 0.76 -12.65 -2.56
CA LYS A 42 1.19 -13.86 -1.85
C LYS A 42 0.04 -14.64 -1.20
N SER A 43 -1.02 -13.95 -0.76
CA SER A 43 -2.20 -14.55 -0.13
C SER A 43 -3.23 -15.01 -1.15
N ASP A 44 -3.18 -14.45 -2.36
CA ASP A 44 -4.11 -14.76 -3.44
C ASP A 44 -3.65 -15.98 -4.24
N GLN A 45 -3.97 -17.16 -3.70
CA GLN A 45 -3.67 -18.43 -4.37
C GLN A 45 -4.49 -18.66 -5.65
N GLU A 46 -5.57 -17.91 -5.84
CA GLU A 46 -6.48 -18.04 -6.99
C GLU A 46 -6.18 -17.03 -8.12
N ALA A 47 -5.20 -16.14 -7.94
CA ALA A 47 -4.77 -15.13 -8.90
C ALA A 47 -5.89 -14.20 -9.38
N LYS A 48 -6.76 -13.78 -8.46
CA LYS A 48 -7.86 -12.82 -8.69
C LYS A 48 -7.46 -11.36 -8.47
N GLY A 49 -6.30 -11.13 -7.87
CA GLY A 49 -5.89 -9.86 -7.32
C GLY A 49 -6.50 -9.59 -5.95
N GLU A 50 -5.83 -8.76 -5.16
CA GLU A 50 -6.21 -8.44 -3.79
C GLU A 50 -6.02 -6.94 -3.50
N GLU A 51 -6.94 -6.38 -2.72
CA GLU A 51 -6.80 -5.04 -2.17
C GLU A 51 -6.37 -5.09 -0.71
N THR A 52 -5.45 -4.22 -0.31
CA THR A 52 -5.09 -4.02 1.10
C THR A 52 -5.23 -2.55 1.45
N PHE A 53 -6.01 -2.28 2.51
CA PHE A 53 -6.20 -0.93 3.04
C PHE A 53 -5.26 -0.65 4.21
N ILE A 54 -4.67 0.55 4.20
CA ILE A 54 -3.77 1.05 5.23
C ILE A 54 -4.40 2.34 5.78
N PRO A 55 -4.83 2.38 7.05
CA PRO A 55 -5.53 3.54 7.59
C PRO A 55 -4.61 4.75 7.73
N ALA A 56 -5.19 5.94 7.84
CA ALA A 56 -4.49 7.14 8.25
C ALA A 56 -4.17 7.09 9.76
N TRP A 57 -3.13 7.83 10.18
CA TRP A 57 -2.77 7.98 11.60
C TRP A 57 -2.61 9.45 11.96
N ASP A 58 -2.85 9.76 13.24
CA ASP A 58 -2.67 11.12 13.77
C ASP A 58 -1.22 11.58 13.71
N ASP A 59 -0.25 10.66 13.89
CA ASP A 59 1.17 10.96 13.76
C ASP A 59 1.56 11.15 12.28
N PRO A 60 1.95 12.36 11.85
CA PRO A 60 2.31 12.63 10.46
C PRO A 60 3.53 11.85 9.95
N LEU A 61 4.35 11.30 10.85
CA LEU A 61 5.48 10.44 10.48
C LEU A 61 5.03 9.03 10.08
N LEU A 62 3.85 8.61 10.55
CA LEU A 62 3.27 7.29 10.29
C LEU A 62 2.10 7.34 9.31
N ASP A 63 1.54 8.52 9.06
CA ASP A 63 0.40 8.74 8.17
C ASP A 63 0.73 8.51 6.68
N PRO A 64 0.17 7.47 6.02
CA PRO A 64 0.43 7.18 4.61
C PRO A 64 -0.20 8.20 3.68
N VAL A 65 -1.28 8.88 4.08
CA VAL A 65 -1.97 9.90 3.26
C VAL A 65 -1.11 11.14 3.12
N ARG A 66 -0.39 11.50 4.20
CA ARG A 66 0.50 12.68 4.26
C ARG A 66 1.96 12.35 3.95
N ALA A 67 2.23 11.17 3.39
CA ALA A 67 3.58 10.65 3.12
C ALA A 67 4.26 11.23 1.85
N THR A 68 4.02 12.51 1.53
CA THR A 68 4.67 13.23 0.42
C THR A 68 6.19 13.24 0.58
#